data_AF-L8DRT5-F1
#
_entry.id   AF-L8DRT5-F1
#
_cell.length_a   1.000
_cell.length_b   1.000
_cell.length_c   1.000
_cell.angle_alpha   90.00
_cell.angle_beta   90.00
_cell.angle_gamma   90.00
#
_symmetry.space_group_name_H-M   'P 1'
#
loop_
_entity.id
_entity.type
_entity.pdbx_description
1 polymer ?
#
loop_
_entity_poly.entity_id
_entity_poly.type
_entity_poly.pdbx_seq_one_letter_code
_entity_poly.pdbx_strand_id
1 'polypeptide(L)'
;MLKRFAGVTAILSALDHALPQPDRLCGPFSASVALTAVLDDDIPDVTAVAVASGSTIWPVAAEWARPPGSPLITDGWDCLPRAASIESAGTTAAGLSTGIETATEHRVAVVPIMRPGVAELSLLLARLGDARFRFGLIANVHTAGLTDFDWNVGHFVTVWGADTAEDMVAIADTYRELGHSAMPPGCRTVPTDAFASAMSERGLLLIVDVDDQRAAESLVRSLELHNELWSV
;
A
#
# COMPACT_ATOMS: atom_id res chain seq x y z
N MET A 1 4.26 15.98 -15.94
CA MET A 1 3.29 16.59 -14.99
C MET A 1 2.61 15.45 -14.25
N LEU A 2 2.65 15.49 -12.91
CA LEU A 2 2.08 14.45 -12.07
C LEU A 2 0.59 14.21 -12.38
N LYS A 3 0.31 13.05 -12.96
CA LYS A 3 -1.05 12.56 -13.20
C LYS A 3 -1.56 11.91 -11.94
N ARG A 4 -2.59 12.50 -11.35
CA ARG A 4 -3.28 11.92 -10.18
C ARG A 4 -4.28 10.88 -10.64
N PHE A 5 -4.37 9.77 -9.91
CA PHE A 5 -5.37 8.73 -10.20
C PHE A 5 -6.77 9.16 -9.76
N ALA A 6 -7.79 8.51 -10.33
CA ALA A 6 -9.17 8.68 -9.88
C ALA A 6 -9.28 8.27 -8.39
N GLY A 7 -10.10 8.97 -7.61
CA GLY A 7 -10.25 8.70 -6.18
C GLY A 7 -9.15 9.27 -5.27
N VAL A 8 -8.10 9.89 -5.82
CA VAL A 8 -6.99 10.49 -5.04
C VAL A 8 -7.44 11.41 -3.91
N THR A 9 -8.50 12.21 -4.13
CA THR A 9 -8.98 13.16 -3.11
C THR A 9 -9.49 12.43 -1.88
N ALA A 10 -10.16 11.29 -2.05
CA ALA A 10 -10.64 10.46 -0.95
C ALA A 10 -9.46 9.82 -0.21
N ILE A 11 -8.50 9.25 -0.96
CA ILE A 11 -7.25 8.69 -0.41
C ILE A 11 -6.52 9.73 0.47
N LEU A 12 -6.26 10.92 -0.06
CA LEU A 12 -5.50 11.95 0.66
C LEU A 12 -6.27 12.48 1.87
N SER A 13 -7.59 12.59 1.79
CA SER A 13 -8.41 13.01 2.92
C SER A 13 -8.43 11.95 4.03
N ALA A 14 -8.58 10.67 3.68
CA ALA A 14 -8.54 9.56 4.63
C ALA A 14 -7.15 9.42 5.27
N LEU A 15 -6.08 9.58 4.48
CA LEU A 15 -4.71 9.56 4.97
C LEU A 15 -4.49 10.62 6.06
N ASP A 16 -4.85 11.88 5.81
CA ASP A 16 -4.61 12.97 6.78
C ASP A 16 -5.38 12.76 8.10
N HIS A 17 -6.60 12.19 8.03
CA HIS A 17 -7.38 11.86 9.23
C HIS A 17 -6.82 10.64 9.99
N ALA A 18 -6.29 9.66 9.27
CA ALA A 18 -5.82 8.40 9.87
C ALA A 18 -4.40 8.49 10.42
N LEU A 19 -3.55 9.38 9.90
CA LEU A 19 -2.17 9.54 10.36
C LEU A 19 -2.11 10.05 11.83
N PRO A 20 -1.18 9.53 12.66
CA PRO A 20 -0.17 8.51 12.35
C PRO A 20 -0.75 7.08 12.35
N GLN A 21 -0.13 6.16 11.60
CA GLN A 21 -0.51 4.75 11.65
C GLN A 21 -0.26 4.13 13.03
N PRO A 22 -1.06 3.13 13.43
CA PRO A 22 -0.63 2.17 14.43
C PRO A 22 0.58 1.36 13.95
N ASP A 23 1.56 1.19 14.83
CA ASP A 23 2.78 0.45 14.55
C ASP A 23 2.49 -0.98 14.11
N ARG A 24 3.31 -1.49 13.18
CA ARG A 24 3.20 -2.83 12.57
C ARG A 24 1.99 -3.06 11.68
N LEU A 25 1.15 -2.05 11.46
CA LEU A 25 -0.07 -2.15 10.66
C LEU A 25 -0.01 -1.37 9.34
N CYS A 26 1.18 -1.18 8.75
CA CYS A 26 1.30 -0.43 7.49
C CYS A 26 0.49 -1.03 6.33
N GLY A 27 0.41 -2.36 6.24
CA GLY A 27 -0.45 -3.04 5.27
C GLY A 27 -1.93 -2.70 5.44
N PRO A 28 -2.54 -3.04 6.59
CA PRO A 28 -3.92 -2.68 6.90
C PRO A 28 -4.23 -1.19 6.79
N PHE A 29 -3.30 -0.33 7.21
CA PHE A 29 -3.45 1.13 7.11
C PHE A 29 -3.47 1.61 5.64
N SER A 30 -2.49 1.21 4.83
CA SER A 30 -2.46 1.57 3.42
C SER A 30 -3.69 1.04 2.68
N ALA A 31 -4.15 -0.16 3.04
CA ALA A 31 -5.35 -0.76 2.48
C ALA A 31 -6.63 0.01 2.85
N SER A 32 -6.83 0.37 4.13
CA SER A 32 -8.01 1.13 4.55
C SER A 32 -8.08 2.49 3.86
N VAL A 33 -6.95 3.15 3.67
CA VAL A 33 -6.85 4.41 2.91
C VAL A 33 -7.13 4.16 1.42
N ALA A 34 -6.54 3.15 0.80
CA ALA A 34 -6.72 2.84 -0.61
C ALA A 34 -8.17 2.44 -0.97
N LEU A 35 -8.87 1.77 -0.05
CA LEU A 35 -10.27 1.38 -0.22
C LEU A 35 -11.21 2.57 -0.44
N THR A 36 -10.86 3.76 0.07
CA THR A 36 -11.65 4.99 -0.12
C THR A 36 -11.74 5.45 -1.58
N ALA A 37 -10.84 4.98 -2.45
CA ALA A 37 -10.93 5.23 -3.88
C ALA A 37 -11.94 4.32 -4.58
N VAL A 38 -12.31 3.19 -3.96
CA VAL A 38 -13.17 2.15 -4.54
C VAL A 38 -14.57 2.19 -3.94
N LEU A 39 -14.66 2.23 -2.61
CA LEU A 39 -15.92 2.20 -1.86
C LEU A 39 -16.35 3.62 -1.47
N ASP A 40 -17.66 3.85 -1.43
CA ASP A 40 -18.24 5.14 -1.01
C ASP A 40 -18.65 5.15 0.48
N ASP A 41 -18.94 3.98 1.04
CA ASP A 41 -19.41 3.77 2.41
C ASP A 41 -18.91 2.44 2.99
N ASP A 42 -19.09 2.30 4.30
CA ASP A 42 -18.73 1.10 5.08
C ASP A 42 -17.30 0.62 4.81
N ILE A 43 -16.38 1.59 4.73
CA ILE A 43 -14.95 1.32 4.56
C ILE A 43 -14.42 0.78 5.89
N PRO A 44 -13.87 -0.45 5.93
CA PRO A 44 -13.33 -1.01 7.16
C PRO A 44 -12.15 -0.17 7.66
N ASP A 45 -12.10 0.05 8.98
CA ASP A 45 -10.98 0.73 9.60
C ASP A 45 -9.72 -0.16 9.63
N VAL A 46 -8.60 0.44 10.03
CA VAL A 46 -7.28 -0.22 10.10
C VAL A 46 -7.34 -1.50 10.93
N THR A 47 -8.08 -1.49 12.06
CA THR A 47 -8.17 -2.63 12.98
C THR A 47 -8.98 -3.76 12.37
N ALA A 48 -10.11 -3.45 11.72
CA ALA A 48 -10.95 -4.42 11.03
C ALA A 48 -10.17 -5.11 9.89
N VAL A 49 -9.43 -4.34 9.08
CA VAL A 49 -8.56 -4.91 8.05
C VAL A 49 -7.44 -5.75 8.67
N ALA A 50 -6.81 -5.31 9.76
CA ALA A 50 -5.74 -6.04 10.42
C ALA A 50 -6.20 -7.40 10.98
N VAL A 51 -7.36 -7.43 11.63
CA VAL A 51 -7.98 -8.66 12.14
C VAL A 51 -8.29 -9.62 10.98
N ALA A 52 -8.94 -9.13 9.93
CA ALA A 52 -9.27 -9.94 8.76
C ALA A 52 -8.03 -10.45 8.01
N SER A 53 -6.94 -9.68 8.05
CA SER A 53 -5.67 -10.03 7.40
C SER A 53 -4.81 -11.00 8.22
N GLY A 54 -5.22 -11.34 9.44
CA GLY A 54 -4.44 -12.16 10.35
C GLY A 54 -3.15 -11.48 10.81
N SER A 55 -3.14 -10.15 10.92
CA SER A 55 -1.98 -9.40 11.41
C SER A 55 -1.58 -9.86 12.81
N THR A 56 -0.28 -9.90 13.08
CA THR A 56 0.23 -10.25 14.41
C THR A 56 1.16 -9.16 14.95
N ILE A 57 1.20 -9.00 16.28
CA ILE A 57 1.92 -7.91 16.93
C ILE A 57 3.13 -8.42 17.71
N TRP A 58 4.29 -7.80 17.47
CA TRP A 58 5.44 -7.91 18.35
C TRP A 58 5.42 -6.77 19.37
N PRO A 59 5.15 -7.05 20.67
CA PRO A 59 4.85 -6.00 21.65
C PRO A 59 6.10 -5.26 22.17
N VAL A 60 7.29 -5.64 21.71
CA VAL A 60 8.54 -4.98 22.13
C VAL A 60 8.83 -3.81 21.19
N ALA A 61 9.05 -2.64 21.78
CA ALA A 61 9.46 -1.45 21.04
C ALA A 61 10.77 -1.73 20.28
N ALA A 62 10.74 -1.49 18.98
CA ALA A 62 11.89 -1.61 18.10
C ALA A 62 12.02 -0.29 17.35
N GLU A 63 12.83 0.63 17.88
CA GLU A 63 13.00 1.98 17.30
C GLU A 63 13.45 1.93 15.85
N TRP A 64 14.28 0.95 15.48
CA TRP A 64 14.75 0.72 14.11
C TRP A 64 13.64 0.38 13.11
N ALA A 65 12.46 -0.03 13.60
CA ALA A 65 11.34 -0.40 12.72
C ALA A 65 10.48 0.80 12.31
N ARG A 66 10.73 1.98 12.86
CA ARG A 66 10.08 3.24 12.51
C ARG A 66 11.09 4.24 11.95
N PRO A 67 10.65 5.21 11.14
CA PRO A 67 11.44 6.40 10.85
C PRO A 67 11.85 7.13 12.14
N PRO A 68 13.03 7.78 12.15
CA PRO A 68 13.46 8.61 13.27
C PRO A 68 12.42 9.68 13.64
N GLY A 69 12.07 9.75 14.92
CA GLY A 69 11.13 10.74 15.45
C GLY A 69 9.65 10.36 15.34
N SER A 70 9.30 9.28 14.64
CA SER A 70 7.91 8.81 14.58
C SER A 70 7.47 8.21 15.94
N PRO A 71 6.29 8.58 16.46
CA PRO A 71 5.79 8.07 17.73
C PRO A 71 5.45 6.58 17.63
N LEU A 72 5.49 5.89 18.78
CA LEU A 72 4.90 4.55 18.90
C LEU A 72 3.38 4.70 19.12
N ILE A 73 2.59 4.12 18.23
CA ILE A 73 1.13 4.11 18.28
C ILE A 73 0.67 2.65 18.34
N THR A 74 -0.11 2.30 19.37
CA THR A 74 -0.49 0.89 19.63
C THR A 74 -2.00 0.68 19.57
N ASP A 75 -2.75 1.59 18.97
CA ASP A 75 -4.20 1.46 18.84
C ASP A 75 -4.56 0.19 18.07
N GLY A 76 -5.56 -0.55 18.55
CA GLY A 76 -6.02 -1.82 17.97
C GLY A 76 -5.13 -3.04 18.24
N TRP A 77 -3.97 -2.89 18.90
CA TRP A 77 -3.09 -4.02 19.22
C TRP A 77 -3.72 -5.06 20.16
N ASP A 78 -4.66 -4.65 21.00
CA ASP A 78 -5.39 -5.50 21.92
C ASP A 78 -6.32 -6.50 21.22
N CYS A 79 -6.71 -6.20 19.98
CA CYS A 79 -7.54 -7.06 19.13
C CYS A 79 -6.73 -8.10 18.34
N LEU A 80 -5.40 -8.02 18.38
CA LEU A 80 -4.51 -8.81 17.52
C LEU A 80 -3.71 -9.86 18.30
N PRO A 81 -3.48 -11.04 17.70
CA PRO A 81 -2.60 -12.05 18.30
C PRO A 81 -1.16 -11.54 18.41
N ARG A 82 -0.44 -12.05 19.40
CA ARG A 82 0.99 -11.76 19.56
C ARG A 82 1.83 -12.65 18.64
N ALA A 83 2.78 -12.03 17.96
CA ALA A 83 3.80 -12.74 17.19
C ALA A 83 4.78 -13.47 18.12
N ALA A 84 5.29 -14.62 17.67
CA ALA A 84 6.31 -15.37 18.41
C ALA A 84 7.70 -14.73 18.30
N SER A 85 7.92 -13.95 17.24
CA SER A 85 9.17 -13.23 16.97
C SER A 85 8.89 -11.96 16.17
N ILE A 86 9.92 -11.14 15.95
CA ILE A 86 9.78 -9.94 15.13
C ILE A 86 9.59 -10.25 13.64
N GLU A 87 10.19 -11.34 13.16
CA GLU A 87 10.12 -11.79 11.77
C GLU A 87 8.74 -12.34 11.41
N SER A 88 7.98 -12.79 12.41
CA SER A 88 6.60 -13.27 12.23
C SER A 88 5.54 -12.19 12.48
N ALA A 89 5.97 -10.97 12.84
CA ALA A 89 5.07 -9.85 13.13
C ALA A 89 4.69 -9.05 11.89
N GLY A 90 3.55 -8.37 11.97
CA GLY A 90 3.00 -7.57 10.89
C GLY A 90 1.98 -8.34 10.07
N THR A 91 1.91 -8.01 8.77
CA THR A 91 0.90 -8.55 7.85
C THR A 91 1.58 -9.01 6.57
N THR A 92 1.36 -10.26 6.17
CA THR A 92 1.86 -10.80 4.90
C THR A 92 1.02 -10.27 3.74
N ALA A 93 1.57 -10.26 2.52
CA ALA A 93 0.82 -9.86 1.33
C ALA A 93 -0.40 -10.76 1.07
N ALA A 94 -0.25 -12.07 1.27
CA ALA A 94 -1.36 -13.03 1.12
C ALA A 94 -2.44 -12.82 2.19
N GLY A 95 -2.03 -12.60 3.44
CA GLY A 95 -2.95 -12.26 4.54
C GLY A 95 -3.70 -10.97 4.24
N LEU A 96 -2.99 -9.91 3.82
CA LEU A 96 -3.59 -8.62 3.47
C LEU A 96 -4.56 -8.73 2.29
N SER A 97 -4.18 -9.43 1.22
CA SER A 97 -5.05 -9.68 0.07
C SER A 97 -6.37 -10.33 0.48
N THR A 98 -6.29 -11.42 1.26
CA THR A 98 -7.48 -12.13 1.76
C THR A 98 -8.28 -11.28 2.74
N GLY A 99 -7.59 -10.53 3.60
CA GLY A 99 -8.19 -9.70 4.63
C GLY A 99 -8.96 -8.51 4.07
N ILE A 100 -8.47 -7.89 3.00
CA ILE A 100 -9.18 -6.80 2.29
C ILE A 100 -10.51 -7.31 1.75
N GLU A 101 -10.52 -8.43 1.03
CA GLU A 101 -11.75 -9.00 0.48
C GLU A 101 -12.70 -9.42 1.61
N THR A 102 -12.18 -10.06 2.66
CA THR A 102 -13.00 -10.50 3.80
C THR A 102 -13.61 -9.32 4.57
N ALA A 103 -12.82 -8.29 4.88
CA ALA A 103 -13.27 -7.12 5.66
C ALA A 103 -14.28 -6.25 4.90
N THR A 104 -14.35 -6.40 3.57
CA THR A 104 -15.31 -5.69 2.71
C THR A 104 -16.48 -6.57 2.30
N GLU A 105 -16.62 -7.76 2.88
CA GLU A 105 -17.64 -8.76 2.52
C GLU A 105 -17.60 -9.13 1.02
N HIS A 106 -16.40 -9.17 0.44
CA HIS A 106 -16.13 -9.44 -0.97
C HIS A 106 -16.77 -8.43 -1.94
N ARG A 107 -17.06 -7.19 -1.49
CA ARG A 107 -17.42 -6.08 -2.39
C ARG A 107 -16.26 -5.65 -3.30
N VAL A 108 -15.02 -5.92 -2.88
CA VAL A 108 -13.82 -5.67 -3.67
C VAL A 108 -13.09 -6.97 -3.97
N ALA A 109 -12.28 -6.94 -5.04
CA ALA A 109 -11.32 -7.98 -5.36
C ALA A 109 -9.90 -7.40 -5.33
N VAL A 110 -8.92 -8.25 -4.99
CA VAL A 110 -7.50 -7.88 -5.00
C VAL A 110 -6.78 -8.61 -6.14
N VAL A 111 -6.18 -7.85 -7.05
CA VAL A 111 -5.34 -8.36 -8.14
C VAL A 111 -3.86 -8.13 -7.78
N PRO A 112 -3.13 -9.19 -7.38
CA PRO A 112 -1.72 -9.07 -7.04
C PRO A 112 -0.85 -8.91 -8.30
N ILE A 113 0.23 -8.14 -8.19
CA ILE A 113 1.19 -7.91 -9.27
C ILE A 113 2.59 -8.07 -8.69
N MET A 114 3.23 -9.19 -8.99
CA MET A 114 4.55 -9.53 -8.46
C MET A 114 5.67 -8.89 -9.30
N ARG A 115 6.63 -8.25 -8.61
CA ARG A 115 7.93 -7.80 -9.13
C ARG A 115 7.85 -7.08 -10.48
N PRO A 116 7.07 -5.98 -10.60
CA PRO A 116 7.01 -5.27 -11.86
C PRO A 116 8.38 -4.69 -12.21
N GLY A 117 8.85 -4.92 -13.44
CA GLY A 117 10.02 -4.23 -13.97
C GLY A 117 9.72 -2.74 -14.20
N VAL A 118 10.76 -1.93 -14.44
CA VAL A 118 10.61 -0.48 -14.58
C VAL A 118 9.67 -0.12 -15.74
N ALA A 119 9.85 -0.76 -16.89
CA ALA A 119 9.05 -0.49 -18.09
C ALA A 119 7.59 -0.91 -17.91
N GLU A 120 7.36 -2.10 -17.34
CA GLU A 120 6.03 -2.64 -17.08
C GLU A 120 5.30 -1.82 -16.01
N LEU A 121 6.00 -1.36 -14.98
CA LEU A 121 5.48 -0.47 -13.95
C LEU A 121 5.05 0.88 -14.54
N SER A 122 5.93 1.54 -15.31
CA SER A 122 5.59 2.81 -15.97
C SER A 122 4.35 2.66 -16.87
N LEU A 123 4.27 1.56 -17.63
CA LEU A 123 3.13 1.29 -18.50
C LEU A 123 1.85 0.99 -17.70
N LEU A 124 1.94 0.21 -16.62
CA LEU A 124 0.82 -0.06 -15.72
C LEU A 124 0.27 1.24 -15.13
N LEU A 125 1.12 2.09 -14.57
CA LEU A 125 0.71 3.36 -13.95
C LEU A 125 0.09 4.32 -14.98
N ALA A 126 0.64 4.37 -16.20
CA ALA A 126 0.06 5.13 -17.30
C ALA A 126 -1.38 4.66 -17.61
N ARG A 127 -1.56 3.34 -17.76
CA ARG A 127 -2.85 2.72 -18.12
C ARG A 127 -3.88 2.81 -17.01
N LEU A 128 -3.46 2.67 -15.75
CA LEU A 128 -4.31 2.91 -14.58
C LEU A 128 -4.77 4.37 -14.50
N GLY A 129 -3.90 5.32 -14.86
CA GLY A 129 -4.28 6.73 -14.97
C GLY A 129 -5.39 7.00 -15.99
N ASP A 130 -5.64 6.09 -16.94
CA ASP A 130 -6.72 6.16 -17.95
C ASP A 130 -7.81 5.09 -17.75
N ALA A 131 -7.76 4.35 -16.64
CA ALA A 131 -8.72 3.30 -16.34
C ALA A 131 -10.13 3.87 -16.19
N ARG A 132 -11.13 3.10 -16.63
CA ARG A 132 -12.55 3.46 -16.52
C ARG A 132 -13.24 2.87 -15.28
N PHE A 133 -12.51 2.11 -14.49
CA PHE A 133 -12.95 1.52 -13.24
C PHE A 133 -12.28 2.23 -12.05
N ARG A 134 -12.90 2.14 -10.88
CA ARG A 134 -12.33 2.66 -9.63
C ARG A 134 -11.31 1.67 -9.09
N PHE A 135 -10.23 2.18 -8.54
CA PHE A 135 -9.19 1.33 -7.97
C PHE A 135 -8.46 2.02 -6.82
N GLY A 136 -7.94 1.20 -5.90
CA GLY A 136 -6.87 1.54 -4.98
C GLY A 136 -5.61 0.77 -5.36
N LEU A 137 -4.43 1.35 -5.17
CA LEU A 137 -3.16 0.68 -5.46
C LEU A 137 -2.26 0.79 -4.23
N ILE A 138 -1.82 -0.34 -3.70
CA ILE A 138 -0.84 -0.40 -2.62
C ILE A 138 0.39 -1.17 -3.07
N ALA A 139 1.56 -0.76 -2.60
CA ALA A 139 2.84 -1.38 -2.90
C ALA A 139 3.48 -1.92 -1.63
N ASN A 140 4.01 -3.13 -1.68
CA ASN A 140 4.89 -3.65 -0.66
C ASN A 140 6.34 -3.46 -1.10
N VAL A 141 7.09 -2.64 -0.37
CA VAL A 141 8.44 -2.20 -0.73
C VAL A 141 9.45 -2.57 0.36
N HIS A 142 10.70 -2.75 -0.04
CA HIS A 142 11.84 -2.53 0.85
C HIS A 142 12.11 -1.03 0.94
N THR A 143 12.17 -0.50 2.15
CA THR A 143 12.38 0.95 2.36
C THR A 143 13.81 1.40 2.01
N ALA A 144 14.76 0.47 1.96
CA ALA A 144 16.14 0.75 1.54
C ALA A 144 16.17 1.36 0.13
N GLY A 145 16.82 2.52 0.00
CA GLY A 145 16.90 3.26 -1.26
C GLY A 145 15.66 4.08 -1.60
N LEU A 146 14.59 4.00 -0.81
CA LEU A 146 13.46 4.92 -0.89
C LEU A 146 13.57 6.07 0.12
N THR A 147 14.48 6.03 1.08
CA THR A 147 14.71 7.07 2.09
C THR A 147 16.17 7.50 2.13
N ASP A 148 16.42 8.73 2.57
CA ASP A 148 17.78 9.30 2.69
C ASP A 148 18.53 8.86 3.96
N PHE A 149 17.89 8.04 4.80
CA PHE A 149 18.47 7.49 6.02
C PHE A 149 18.35 5.96 6.03
N ASP A 150 19.18 5.32 6.86
CA ASP A 150 19.24 3.87 6.99
C ASP A 150 17.99 3.33 7.70
N TRP A 151 17.00 2.95 6.91
CA TRP A 151 15.80 2.27 7.33
C TRP A 151 15.47 1.21 6.30
N ASN A 152 15.67 -0.05 6.66
CA ASN A 152 15.52 -1.19 5.78
C ASN A 152 14.54 -2.21 6.37
N VAL A 153 13.26 -2.01 6.06
CA VAL A 153 12.16 -2.89 6.47
C VAL A 153 11.25 -3.18 5.27
N GLY A 154 10.45 -4.23 5.39
CA GLY A 154 9.28 -4.38 4.52
C GLY A 154 8.20 -3.38 4.94
N HIS A 155 7.66 -2.65 3.97
CA HIS A 155 6.68 -1.60 4.22
C HIS A 155 5.58 -1.58 3.17
N PHE A 156 4.38 -1.13 3.55
CA PHE A 156 3.30 -0.89 2.60
C PHE A 156 3.07 0.61 2.46
N VAL A 157 2.85 1.05 1.21
CA VAL A 157 2.51 2.43 0.88
C VAL A 157 1.37 2.46 -0.13
N THR A 158 0.58 3.52 -0.15
CA THR A 158 -0.48 3.71 -1.14
C THR A 158 0.05 4.52 -2.33
N VAL A 159 -0.22 4.09 -3.55
CA VAL A 159 0.16 4.81 -4.78
C VAL A 159 -1.03 5.64 -5.25
N TRP A 160 -0.84 6.94 -5.44
CA TRP A 160 -1.93 7.87 -5.77
C TRP A 160 -1.76 8.63 -7.09
N GLY A 161 -0.60 8.47 -7.74
CA GLY A 161 -0.35 9.04 -9.05
C GLY A 161 1.02 8.68 -9.61
N ALA A 162 1.27 9.15 -10.82
CA ALA A 162 2.56 8.98 -11.50
C ALA A 162 2.84 10.16 -12.44
N ASP A 163 4.11 10.52 -12.58
CA ASP A 163 4.61 11.40 -13.64
C ASP A 163 5.47 10.57 -14.58
N THR A 164 4.87 10.01 -15.62
CA THR A 164 5.57 9.12 -16.58
C THR A 164 6.50 9.87 -17.51
N ALA A 165 6.48 11.21 -17.53
CA ALA A 165 7.44 12.02 -18.29
C ALA A 165 8.73 12.24 -17.51
N GLU A 166 8.64 12.32 -16.18
CA GLU A 166 9.76 12.51 -15.26
C GLU A 166 10.18 11.19 -14.57
N ASP A 167 9.57 10.07 -14.95
CA ASP A 167 9.75 8.76 -14.32
C ASP A 167 9.62 8.78 -12.79
N MET A 168 8.55 9.41 -12.28
CA MET A 168 8.25 9.48 -10.85
C MET A 168 6.93 8.81 -10.49
N VAL A 169 6.88 8.17 -9.33
CA VAL A 169 5.68 7.60 -8.71
C VAL A 169 5.31 8.43 -7.48
N ALA A 170 4.05 8.80 -7.35
CA ALA A 170 3.56 9.52 -6.18
C ALA A 170 2.95 8.54 -5.18
N ILE A 171 3.52 8.53 -3.98
CA ILE A 171 3.16 7.61 -2.90
C ILE A 171 2.65 8.39 -1.67
N ALA A 172 1.77 7.76 -0.92
CA ALA A 172 1.23 8.17 0.36
C ALA A 172 1.72 7.16 1.39
N ASP A 173 2.67 7.61 2.20
CA ASP A 173 3.27 6.81 3.26
C ASP A 173 2.45 6.90 4.55
N THR A 174 2.50 5.82 5.32
CA THR A 174 1.86 5.68 6.64
C THR A 174 2.58 6.47 7.75
N TYR A 175 3.76 7.03 7.47
CA TYR A 175 4.48 7.95 8.36
C TYR A 175 4.45 9.37 7.80
N ARG A 176 3.91 10.30 8.60
CA ARG A 176 3.81 11.73 8.25
C ARG A 176 5.19 12.32 7.94
N GLU A 177 6.20 11.89 8.68
CA GLU A 177 7.57 12.41 8.66
C GLU A 177 8.30 12.13 7.35
N LEU A 178 7.84 11.15 6.57
CA LEU A 178 8.43 10.80 5.27
C LEU A 178 7.92 11.70 4.14
N GLY A 179 6.85 12.46 4.35
CA GLY A 179 6.25 13.31 3.34
C GLY A 179 7.14 14.50 2.94
N HIS A 180 7.02 14.93 1.69
CA HIS A 180 7.63 16.16 1.21
C HIS A 180 6.80 17.37 1.71
N SER A 181 7.46 18.44 2.19
CA SER A 181 6.79 19.59 2.82
C SER A 181 5.80 20.36 1.94
N ALA A 182 5.96 20.28 0.61
CA ALA A 182 5.06 20.88 -0.37
C ALA A 182 3.89 19.96 -0.79
N MET A 183 3.79 18.76 -0.22
CA MET A 183 2.74 17.77 -0.49
C MET A 183 1.91 17.51 0.78
N PRO A 184 0.74 16.86 0.66
CA PRO A 184 -0.01 16.43 1.83
C PRO A 184 0.84 15.56 2.78
N PRO A 185 0.48 15.50 4.07
CA PRO A 185 1.18 14.67 5.06
C PRO A 185 1.44 13.23 4.58
N GLY A 186 2.66 12.73 4.81
CA GLY A 186 3.09 11.40 4.37
C GLY A 186 3.25 11.23 2.85
N CYS A 187 2.91 12.23 2.03
CA CYS A 187 2.99 12.13 0.58
C CYS A 187 4.33 12.62 0.03
N ARG A 188 4.88 11.87 -0.92
CA ARG A 188 6.10 12.24 -1.67
C ARG A 188 6.12 11.58 -3.04
N THR A 189 7.06 11.98 -3.88
CA THR A 189 7.38 11.26 -5.12
C THR A 189 8.69 10.51 -4.97
N VAL A 190 8.77 9.34 -5.60
CA VAL A 190 9.98 8.51 -5.70
C VAL A 190 10.27 8.18 -7.16
N PRO A 191 11.53 8.02 -7.57
CA PRO A 191 11.86 7.55 -8.92
C PRO A 191 11.24 6.18 -9.20
N THR A 192 10.73 5.97 -10.41
CA THR A 192 10.07 4.73 -10.81
C THR A 192 11.02 3.54 -10.77
N ASP A 193 12.29 3.74 -11.12
CA ASP A 193 13.33 2.70 -11.07
C ASP A 193 13.64 2.28 -9.62
N ALA A 194 13.79 3.24 -8.71
CA ALA A 194 13.96 2.99 -7.28
C ALA A 194 12.72 2.27 -6.70
N PHE A 195 11.52 2.66 -7.11
CA PHE A 195 10.28 2.03 -6.66
C PHE A 195 10.14 0.59 -7.16
N ALA A 196 10.44 0.33 -8.44
CA ALA A 196 10.48 -1.03 -8.98
C ALA A 196 11.54 -1.89 -8.28
N SER A 197 12.75 -1.35 -8.06
CA SER A 197 13.84 -2.03 -7.34
C SER A 197 13.44 -2.40 -5.91
N ALA A 198 12.75 -1.49 -5.22
CA ALA A 198 12.21 -1.72 -3.88
C ALA A 198 11.15 -2.85 -3.84
N MET A 199 10.56 -3.20 -4.98
CA MET A 199 9.61 -4.31 -5.14
C MET A 199 10.21 -5.57 -5.78
N SER A 200 11.54 -5.67 -5.90
CA SER A 200 12.23 -6.76 -6.61
C SER A 200 11.95 -8.18 -6.10
N GLU A 201 11.47 -8.34 -4.86
CA GLU A 201 10.97 -9.61 -4.30
C GLU A 201 9.52 -9.52 -3.81
N ARG A 202 8.86 -8.37 -4.08
CA ARG A 202 7.55 -8.00 -3.57
C ARG A 202 6.65 -7.58 -4.74
N GLY A 203 5.74 -6.64 -4.53
CA GLY A 203 4.82 -6.24 -5.59
C GLY A 203 3.73 -5.26 -5.16
N LEU A 204 2.71 -5.19 -6.01
CA LEU A 204 1.55 -4.34 -5.83
C LEU A 204 0.32 -5.20 -5.53
N LEU A 205 -0.64 -4.62 -4.80
CA LEU A 205 -2.01 -5.13 -4.72
C LEU A 205 -2.93 -4.07 -5.33
N LEU A 206 -3.56 -4.40 -6.45
CA LEU A 206 -4.56 -3.57 -7.11
C LEU A 206 -5.94 -3.95 -6.58
N ILE A 207 -6.56 -3.03 -5.84
CA ILE A 207 -7.88 -3.21 -5.22
C ILE A 207 -8.91 -2.61 -6.16
N VAL A 208 -9.92 -3.38 -6.56
CA VAL A 208 -10.99 -2.93 -7.47
C VAL A 208 -12.34 -3.40 -6.96
N ASP A 209 -13.41 -2.77 -7.44
CA ASP A 209 -14.74 -3.33 -7.27
C ASP A 209 -14.78 -4.77 -7.83
N VAL A 210 -15.50 -5.67 -7.16
CA VAL A 210 -15.59 -7.08 -7.57
C VAL A 210 -16.09 -7.23 -9.01
N ASP A 211 -16.96 -6.32 -9.48
CA ASP A 211 -17.46 -6.33 -10.85
C ASP A 211 -16.37 -5.97 -11.89
N ASP A 212 -15.36 -5.22 -11.48
CA ASP A 212 -14.24 -4.78 -12.30
C ASP A 212 -13.03 -5.74 -12.27
N GLN A 213 -13.07 -6.81 -11.45
CA GLN A 213 -11.97 -7.76 -11.30
C GLN A 213 -11.44 -8.27 -12.64
N ARG A 214 -12.33 -8.71 -13.53
CA ARG A 214 -11.91 -9.27 -14.84
C ARG A 214 -11.22 -8.23 -15.72
N ALA A 215 -11.66 -6.97 -15.65
CA ALA A 215 -11.05 -5.88 -16.40
C ALA A 215 -9.65 -5.56 -15.87
N ALA A 216 -9.50 -5.52 -14.54
CA ALA A 216 -8.22 -5.32 -13.87
C ALA A 216 -7.22 -6.45 -14.19
N GLU A 217 -7.63 -7.70 -14.07
CA GLU A 217 -6.79 -8.85 -14.43
C GLU A 217 -6.43 -8.84 -15.92
N SER A 218 -7.37 -8.47 -16.80
CA SER A 218 -7.09 -8.36 -18.24
C SER A 218 -6.07 -7.27 -18.54
N LEU A 219 -6.11 -6.15 -17.81
CA LEU A 219 -5.10 -5.11 -17.90
C LEU A 219 -3.73 -5.68 -17.51
N VAL A 220 -3.60 -6.29 -16.32
CA VAL A 220 -2.34 -6.87 -15.83
C VAL A 220 -1.78 -7.89 -16.83
N ARG A 221 -2.61 -8.82 -17.31
CA ARG A 221 -2.20 -9.82 -18.30
C ARG A 221 -1.77 -9.20 -19.64
N SER A 222 -2.44 -8.13 -20.09
CA SER A 222 -2.08 -7.46 -21.35
C SER A 222 -0.72 -6.76 -21.31
N LEU A 223 -0.19 -6.52 -20.11
CA LEU A 223 1.13 -5.93 -19.87
C LEU A 223 2.18 -6.99 -19.51
N GLU A 224 1.85 -8.28 -19.67
CA GLU A 224 2.75 -9.40 -19.36
C GLU A 224 3.23 -9.43 -17.89
N LEU A 225 2.48 -8.79 -17.00
CA LEU A 225 2.77 -8.75 -15.57
C LEU A 225 2.38 -10.06 -14.88
N HIS A 226 3.17 -10.46 -13.88
CA HIS A 226 2.93 -11.65 -13.08
C HIS A 226 1.77 -11.42 -12.09
N ASN A 227 0.61 -11.99 -12.39
CA ASN A 227 -0.58 -11.95 -11.52
C ASN A 227 -0.51 -13.05 -10.44
N GLU A 228 0.45 -12.92 -9.52
CA GLU A 228 0.70 -13.88 -8.44
C GLU A 228 1.07 -13.12 -7.15
N LEU A 229 0.78 -13.74 -6.00
CA LEU A 229 1.25 -13.25 -4.71
C LEU A 229 2.71 -13.65 -4.49
N TRP A 230 3.44 -12.82 -3.73
CA TRP A 230 4.79 -13.11 -3.27
C TRP A 230 4.79 -13.67 -1.84
N SER A 231 5.84 -14.43 -1.51
CA SER A 231 6.09 -14.95 -0.16
C SER A 231 7.32 -14.26 0.40
N VAL A 232 7.09 -13.36 1.36
CA VAL A 232 8.12 -12.57 2.09
C VAL A 232 7.76 -12.47 3.55
#